data_AF-A0A960VDH6-F1
#
_entry.id   AF-A0A960VDH6-F1
#
_cell.length_a   1.000
_cell.length_b   1.000
_cell.length_c   1.000
_cell.angle_alpha   90.00
_cell.angle_beta   90.00
_cell.angle_gamma   90.00
#
_symmetry.space_group_name_H-M   'P 1'
#
loop_
_entity.id
_entity.type
_entity.pdbx_description
1 polymer ?
#
loop_
_entity_poly.entity_id
_entity_poly.type
_entity_poly.pdbx_seq_one_letter_code
_entity_poly.pdbx_strand_id
1 'polypeptide(L)'
;MGIKQAFLAFFRALKKEQLPSTVSESPHLDLLKLLQQEGRLIDFLKEDITSYSDAQVGAAVRKIHAECAKTLELRLSIRPIFKEEENSSVIISLGYDPKEVKVIGNVKGIPPYKGKLLHKGWRAHRGNEVIYPAQVEV
;
A
#
# COMPACT_ATOMS: atom_id res chain seq x y z
N MET A 1 -47.03 -23.68 16.24
CA MET A 1 -45.82 -23.11 15.60
C MET A 1 -44.63 -23.97 16.04
N GLY A 2 -44.07 -24.79 15.14
CA GLY A 2 -43.17 -25.90 15.53
C GLY A 2 -41.72 -25.47 15.71
N ILE A 3 -40.98 -26.20 16.54
CA ILE A 3 -39.55 -26.00 16.84
C ILE A 3 -38.69 -25.81 15.58
N LYS A 4 -39.07 -26.45 14.46
CA LYS A 4 -38.42 -26.28 13.15
C LYS A 4 -38.50 -24.84 12.61
N GLN A 5 -39.61 -24.12 12.81
CA GLN A 5 -39.74 -22.72 12.41
C GLN A 5 -38.92 -21.79 13.30
N ALA A 6 -38.87 -22.06 14.61
CA ALA A 6 -38.04 -21.30 15.55
C ALA A 6 -36.54 -21.52 15.28
N PHE A 7 -36.14 -22.75 14.96
CA PHE A 7 -34.76 -23.10 14.61
C PHE A 7 -34.34 -22.48 13.27
N LEU A 8 -35.23 -22.52 12.26
CA LEU A 8 -34.97 -21.87 10.97
C LEU A 8 -34.90 -20.35 11.10
N ALA A 9 -35.74 -19.74 11.95
CA ALA A 9 -35.70 -18.32 12.25
C ALA A 9 -34.42 -17.91 13.00
N PHE A 10 -33.96 -18.74 13.94
CA PHE A 10 -32.69 -18.56 14.65
C PHE A 10 -31.49 -18.63 13.70
N PHE A 11 -31.43 -19.63 12.81
CA PHE A 11 -30.39 -19.68 11.76
C PHE A 11 -30.46 -18.51 10.78
N ARG A 12 -31.68 -18.01 10.48
CA ARG A 12 -31.88 -16.80 9.67
C ARG A 12 -31.37 -15.54 10.38
N ALA A 13 -31.52 -15.47 11.70
CA ALA A 13 -31.02 -14.37 12.54
C ALA A 13 -29.49 -14.41 12.67
N LEU A 14 -28.88 -15.59 12.85
CA LEU A 14 -27.42 -15.74 12.84
C LEU A 14 -26.79 -15.35 11.49
N LYS A 15 -27.50 -15.57 10.37
CA LYS A 15 -27.06 -15.10 9.05
C LYS A 15 -27.26 -13.58 8.85
N LYS A 16 -28.00 -12.91 9.74
CA LYS A 16 -28.37 -11.49 9.64
C LYS A 16 -27.50 -10.58 10.52
N GLU A 17 -26.78 -11.12 11.49
CA GLU A 17 -25.66 -10.42 12.16
C GLU A 17 -24.37 -10.50 11.34
N GLN A 18 -24.49 -10.19 10.05
CA GLN A 18 -23.31 -9.74 9.32
C GLN A 18 -23.10 -8.30 9.79
N LEU A 19 -22.10 -8.09 10.67
CA LEU A 19 -21.63 -6.74 11.03
C LEU A 19 -21.60 -5.92 9.73
N PRO A 20 -22.16 -4.69 9.71
CA PRO A 20 -22.29 -3.94 8.48
C PRO A 20 -20.93 -3.87 7.81
N SER A 21 -20.80 -4.55 6.67
CA SER A 21 -19.63 -4.47 5.81
C SER A 21 -19.72 -3.16 5.05
N THR A 22 -19.66 -2.04 5.75
CA THR A 22 -19.53 -0.74 5.11
C THR A 22 -18.10 -0.70 4.57
N VAL A 23 -17.95 -1.06 3.30
CA VAL A 23 -16.84 -0.52 2.50
C VAL A 23 -16.93 0.98 2.70
N SER A 24 -15.91 1.54 3.34
CA SER A 24 -15.86 2.97 3.58
C SER A 24 -16.08 3.72 2.27
N GLU A 25 -16.95 4.73 2.28
CA GLU A 25 -17.14 5.61 1.13
C GLU A 25 -15.84 6.35 0.76
N SER A 26 -14.88 6.42 1.68
CA SER A 26 -13.58 7.05 1.45
C SER A 26 -12.41 6.28 2.10
N PRO A 27 -11.95 5.18 1.47
CA PRO A 27 -10.88 4.35 2.00
C PRO A 27 -9.54 5.09 2.18
N HIS A 28 -9.28 6.09 1.33
CA HIS A 28 -8.09 6.92 1.42
C HIS A 28 -8.09 7.82 2.66
N LEU A 29 -9.24 8.38 3.03
CA LEU A 29 -9.36 9.17 4.26
C LEU A 29 -9.24 8.28 5.49
N ASP A 30 -9.70 7.03 5.44
CA ASP A 30 -9.54 6.11 6.57
C ASP A 30 -8.09 5.69 6.79
N LEU A 31 -7.32 5.46 5.72
CA LEU A 31 -5.88 5.27 5.83
C LEU A 31 -5.20 6.49 6.48
N LEU A 32 -5.56 7.71 6.04
CA LEU A 32 -5.02 8.93 6.61
C LEU A 32 -5.38 9.11 8.10
N LYS A 33 -6.62 8.78 8.49
CA LYS A 33 -7.04 8.79 9.91
C LYS A 33 -6.16 7.85 10.74
N LEU A 34 -5.92 6.63 10.26
CA LEU A 34 -5.07 5.66 10.96
C LEU A 34 -3.62 6.16 11.11
N LEU A 35 -3.02 6.68 10.03
CA LEU A 35 -1.65 7.20 10.09
C LEU A 35 -1.54 8.42 11.01
N GLN A 36 -2.57 9.25 11.08
CA GLN A 36 -2.62 10.36 12.02
C GLN A 36 -2.80 9.88 13.46
N GLN A 37 -3.74 8.97 13.73
CA GLN A 37 -4.04 8.47 15.07
C GLN A 37 -2.85 7.74 15.70
N GLU A 38 -2.15 6.92 14.91
CA GLU A 38 -1.07 6.07 15.43
C GLU A 38 0.28 6.80 15.40
N GLY A 39 0.57 7.60 14.37
CA GLY A 39 1.91 8.15 14.14
C GLY A 39 2.01 9.67 13.97
N ARG A 40 0.89 10.40 14.10
CA ARG A 40 0.85 11.88 13.94
C ARG A 40 1.38 12.40 12.60
N LEU A 41 1.20 11.62 11.52
CA LEU A 41 1.74 11.95 10.20
C LEU A 41 1.29 13.32 9.70
N ILE A 42 0.00 13.65 9.81
CA ILE A 42 -0.56 14.89 9.29
C ILE A 42 -0.03 16.08 10.09
N ASP A 43 0.03 15.96 11.42
CA ASP A 43 0.62 17.01 12.27
C ASP A 43 2.07 17.28 11.86
N PHE A 44 2.87 16.22 11.68
CA PHE A 44 4.27 16.34 11.27
C PHE A 44 4.44 17.05 9.92
N LEU A 45 3.61 16.69 8.92
CA LEU A 45 3.67 17.31 7.59
C LEU A 45 3.14 18.75 7.56
N LYS A 46 2.36 19.15 8.56
CA LYS A 46 1.80 20.51 8.71
C LYS A 46 2.66 21.43 9.58
N GLU A 47 3.62 20.88 10.30
CA GLU A 47 4.57 21.64 11.12
C GLU A 47 5.59 22.37 10.23
N ASP A 48 5.85 23.64 10.52
CA ASP A 48 6.97 24.36 9.92
C ASP A 48 8.27 23.97 10.65
N ILE A 49 9.09 23.18 9.98
CA ILE A 49 10.34 22.68 10.56
C ILE A 49 11.57 23.54 10.25
N THR A 50 11.42 24.65 9.53
CA THR A 50 12.56 25.44 9.01
C THR A 50 13.47 26.01 10.11
N SER A 51 12.92 26.25 11.29
CA SER A 51 13.66 26.79 12.45
C SER A 51 14.31 25.72 13.33
N TYR A 52 13.99 24.44 13.13
CA TYR A 52 14.56 23.35 13.93
C TYR A 52 15.88 22.87 13.34
N SER A 53 16.82 22.51 14.22
CA SER A 53 18.03 21.80 13.81
C SER A 53 17.74 20.35 13.40
N ASP A 54 18.64 19.76 12.60
CA ASP A 54 18.57 18.34 12.22
C ASP A 54 18.48 17.40 13.43
N ALA A 55 19.13 17.76 14.55
CA ALA A 55 19.07 16.99 15.78
C ALA A 55 17.66 17.00 16.41
N GLN A 56 16.99 18.16 16.42
CA GLN A 56 15.63 18.31 16.93
C GLN A 56 14.62 17.59 16.03
N VAL A 57 14.72 17.77 14.71
CA VAL A 57 13.88 17.05 13.74
C VAL A 57 14.10 15.55 13.87
N GLY A 58 15.36 15.11 13.94
CA GLY A 58 15.75 13.72 14.09
C GLY A 58 15.22 13.08 15.38
N ALA A 59 15.19 13.82 16.48
CA ALA A 59 14.65 13.33 17.76
C ALA A 59 13.13 13.07 17.68
N ALA A 60 12.38 13.95 17.01
CA ALA A 60 10.93 13.82 16.89
C ALA A 60 10.51 12.81 15.81
N VAL A 61 11.10 12.89 14.61
CA VAL A 61 10.64 12.15 13.42
C VAL A 61 10.84 10.64 13.55
N ARG A 62 11.83 10.17 14.33
CA ARG A 62 12.08 8.74 14.52
C ARG A 62 10.87 7.99 15.07
N LYS A 63 10.17 8.60 16.03
CA LYS A 63 8.95 8.01 16.62
C LYS A 63 7.80 8.00 15.61
N ILE A 64 7.53 9.15 14.99
CA ILE A 64 6.51 9.33 13.94
C ILE A 64 6.71 8.30 12.81
N HIS A 65 7.95 8.17 12.32
CA HIS A 65 8.33 7.21 11.30
C HIS A 65 8.05 5.77 11.74
N ALA A 66 8.50 5.37 12.94
CA ALA A 66 8.32 4.02 13.44
C ALA A 66 6.82 3.65 13.58
N GLU A 67 6.00 4.57 14.08
CA GLU A 67 4.56 4.36 14.28
C GLU A 67 3.79 4.31 12.94
N CYS A 68 4.13 5.19 11.99
CA CYS A 68 3.56 5.15 10.63
C CYS A 68 3.95 3.85 9.90
N ALA A 69 5.22 3.46 9.97
CA ALA A 69 5.72 2.24 9.33
C ALA A 69 5.04 0.99 9.89
N LYS A 70 4.90 0.90 11.22
CA LYS A 70 4.16 -0.18 11.88
C LYS A 70 2.70 -0.24 11.42
N THR A 71 2.05 0.92 11.31
CA THR A 71 0.65 1.01 10.85
C THR A 71 0.49 0.52 9.42
N LEU A 72 1.36 0.94 8.50
CA LEU A 72 1.36 0.47 7.11
C LEU A 72 1.59 -1.03 7.02
N GLU A 73 2.53 -1.57 7.79
CA GLU A 73 2.84 -3.00 7.78
C GLU A 73 1.64 -3.84 8.26
N LEU A 74 1.01 -3.45 9.38
CA LEU A 74 -0.14 -4.15 9.95
C LEU A 74 -1.39 -4.11 9.07
N ARG A 75 -1.60 -3.01 8.33
CA ARG A 75 -2.84 -2.80 7.57
C ARG A 75 -2.72 -3.22 6.11
N LEU A 76 -1.59 -2.93 5.46
CA LEU A 76 -1.42 -3.06 4.00
C LEU A 76 -0.31 -4.04 3.58
N SER A 77 0.70 -4.25 4.44
CA SER A 77 1.88 -5.08 4.14
C SER A 77 2.50 -4.73 2.78
N ILE A 78 2.99 -3.51 2.66
CA ILE A 78 3.51 -2.99 1.38
C ILE A 78 4.81 -3.72 1.01
N ARG A 79 4.93 -4.16 -0.23
CA ARG A 79 6.11 -4.86 -0.76
C ARG A 79 6.51 -4.26 -2.11
N PRO A 80 7.81 -4.28 -2.46
CA PRO A 80 8.24 -3.79 -3.76
C PRO A 80 7.86 -4.79 -4.87
N ILE A 81 7.75 -4.30 -6.11
CA ILE A 81 7.47 -5.16 -7.28
C ILE A 81 8.75 -5.88 -7.70
N PHE A 82 9.86 -5.14 -7.83
CA PHE A 82 11.22 -5.69 -7.97
C PHE A 82 11.94 -5.73 -6.63
N LYS A 83 12.70 -6.80 -6.37
CA LYS A 83 13.52 -6.91 -5.14
C LYS A 83 14.92 -6.33 -5.33
N GLU A 84 15.30 -6.15 -6.58
CA GLU A 84 16.55 -5.58 -7.01
C GLU A 84 16.64 -4.10 -6.63
N GLU A 85 17.86 -3.65 -6.37
CA GLU A 85 18.12 -2.25 -6.07
C GLU A 85 17.87 -1.37 -7.30
N GLU A 86 17.48 -0.12 -7.06
CA GLU A 86 17.42 0.87 -8.13
C GLU A 86 18.81 1.04 -8.76
N ASN A 87 18.82 1.27 -10.07
CA ASN A 87 19.96 1.26 -10.97
C ASN A 87 20.52 -0.12 -11.37
N SER A 88 19.98 -1.21 -10.85
CA SER A 88 20.34 -2.57 -11.31
C SER A 88 19.81 -2.85 -12.72
N SER A 89 20.44 -3.82 -13.41
CA SER A 89 19.91 -4.32 -14.68
C SER A 89 18.87 -5.41 -14.43
N VAL A 90 17.70 -5.26 -15.05
CA VAL A 90 16.58 -6.21 -14.94
C VAL A 90 16.12 -6.66 -16.32
N ILE A 91 15.48 -7.84 -16.38
CA ILE A 91 14.90 -8.38 -17.62
C ILE A 91 13.37 -8.38 -17.47
N ILE A 92 12.69 -7.70 -18.39
CA ILE A 92 11.24 -7.65 -18.47
C ILE A 92 10.78 -8.70 -19.46
N SER A 93 10.14 -9.74 -18.96
CA SER A 93 9.71 -10.89 -19.76
C SER A 93 8.50 -10.56 -20.64
N LEU A 94 8.30 -11.39 -21.67
CA LEU A 94 7.08 -11.35 -22.47
C LEU A 94 5.86 -11.60 -21.56
N GLY A 95 4.79 -10.82 -21.78
CA GLY A 95 3.57 -10.93 -20.98
C GLY A 95 3.62 -10.23 -19.61
N TYR A 96 4.57 -9.32 -19.39
CA TYR A 96 4.56 -8.47 -18.19
C TYR A 96 3.27 -7.63 -18.09
N ASP A 97 2.83 -7.33 -16.87
CA ASP A 97 1.67 -6.46 -16.63
C ASP A 97 2.08 -4.97 -16.69
N PRO A 98 1.55 -4.18 -17.64
CA PRO A 98 1.83 -2.73 -17.73
C PRO A 98 1.34 -1.92 -16.52
N LYS A 99 0.43 -2.49 -15.70
CA LYS A 99 0.03 -1.89 -14.42
C LYS A 99 1.12 -2.04 -13.37
N GLU A 100 1.88 -3.13 -13.40
CA GLU A 100 2.97 -3.40 -12.47
C GLU A 100 4.30 -2.78 -12.92
N VAL A 101 4.56 -2.77 -14.23
CA VAL A 101 5.85 -2.32 -14.79
C VAL A 101 5.61 -1.35 -15.94
N LYS A 102 6.11 -0.12 -15.79
CA LYS A 102 6.23 0.84 -16.88
C LYS A 102 7.61 0.73 -17.50
N VAL A 103 7.64 0.28 -18.75
CA VAL A 103 8.83 0.32 -19.60
C VAL A 103 8.87 1.69 -20.27
N ILE A 104 9.96 2.43 -20.07
CA ILE A 104 10.18 3.78 -20.61
C ILE A 104 11.47 3.80 -21.43
N GLY A 105 11.66 4.82 -22.27
CA GLY A 105 12.83 4.93 -23.16
C GLY A 105 12.51 4.52 -24.60
N ASN A 106 13.52 4.01 -25.32
CA ASN A 106 13.39 3.69 -26.74
C ASN A 106 13.02 2.23 -26.94
N VAL A 107 11.78 1.91 -26.55
CA VAL A 107 11.28 0.53 -26.59
C VAL A 107 11.13 0.07 -28.05
N LYS A 108 12.01 -0.83 -28.48
CA LYS A 108 11.99 -1.44 -29.83
C LYS A 108 11.85 -2.95 -29.73
N GLY A 109 11.08 -3.52 -30.67
CA GLY A 109 10.84 -4.95 -30.73
C GLY A 109 9.90 -5.45 -29.62
N ILE A 110 9.88 -6.77 -29.47
CA ILE A 110 9.08 -7.47 -28.45
C ILE A 110 9.96 -7.85 -27.26
N PRO A 111 9.41 -7.97 -26.04
CA PRO A 111 10.16 -8.49 -24.91
C PRO A 111 10.75 -9.88 -25.22
N PRO A 112 11.83 -10.29 -24.55
CA PRO A 112 12.32 -9.72 -23.30
C PRO A 112 13.09 -8.40 -23.49
N TYR A 113 12.79 -7.40 -22.67
CA TYR A 113 13.55 -6.17 -22.62
C TYR A 113 14.61 -6.25 -21.53
N LYS A 114 15.84 -5.88 -21.85
CA LYS A 114 16.89 -5.67 -20.84
C LYS A 114 16.98 -4.18 -20.58
N GLY A 115 16.75 -3.79 -19.33
CA GLY A 115 16.73 -2.38 -18.94
C GLY A 115 17.37 -2.13 -17.60
N LYS A 116 17.37 -0.86 -17.20
CA LYS A 116 17.81 -0.38 -15.90
C LYS A 116 16.59 -0.09 -15.03
N LEU A 117 16.53 -0.66 -13.84
CA LEU A 117 15.46 -0.39 -12.88
C LEU A 117 15.62 1.03 -12.33
N LEU A 118 14.69 1.93 -12.62
CA LEU A 118 14.72 3.30 -12.08
C LEU A 118 13.92 3.43 -10.79
N HIS A 119 12.82 2.68 -10.67
CA HIS A 119 12.02 2.64 -9.45
C HIS A 119 11.45 1.22 -9.29
N LYS A 120 11.58 0.63 -8.10
CA LYS A 120 11.19 -0.77 -7.85
C LYS A 120 9.68 -1.02 -7.81
N GLY A 121 8.88 0.05 -7.77
CA GLY A 121 7.42 -0.03 -7.63
C GLY A 121 6.99 -0.50 -6.24
N TRP A 122 5.70 -0.40 -5.97
CA TRP A 122 5.10 -0.76 -4.69
C TRP A 122 3.74 -1.40 -4.91
N ARG A 123 3.46 -2.46 -4.17
CA ARG A 123 2.16 -3.13 -4.12
C ARG A 123 1.72 -3.34 -2.68
N ALA A 124 0.42 -3.31 -2.44
CA ALA A 124 -0.15 -3.84 -1.22
C ALA A 124 -0.15 -5.37 -1.33
N HIS A 125 0.59 -6.06 -0.47
CA HIS A 125 0.58 -7.53 -0.49
C HIS A 125 -0.81 -8.06 -0.14
N ARG A 126 -1.49 -7.39 0.79
CA ARG A 126 -2.89 -7.67 1.10
C ARG A 126 -3.78 -7.13 -0.03
N GLY A 127 -4.39 -8.02 -0.81
CA GLY A 127 -5.23 -7.66 -1.96
C GLY A 127 -4.51 -7.69 -3.31
N ASN A 128 -3.18 -7.81 -3.33
CA ASN A 128 -2.34 -7.82 -4.54
C ASN A 128 -2.60 -6.64 -5.48
N GLU A 129 -2.85 -5.45 -4.91
CA GLU A 129 -3.09 -4.23 -5.67
C GLU A 129 -1.79 -3.43 -5.86
N VAL A 130 -1.59 -2.93 -7.08
CA VAL A 130 -0.45 -2.05 -7.39
C VAL A 130 -0.72 -0.65 -6.84
N ILE A 131 0.18 -0.19 -5.97
CA ILE A 131 0.15 1.18 -5.42
C ILE A 131 0.88 2.12 -6.37
N TYR A 132 2.05 1.69 -6.85
CA TYR A 132 2.86 2.45 -7.79
C TYR A 132 3.66 1.51 -8.68
N PRO A 133 3.65 1.69 -10.02
CA PRO A 133 4.35 0.79 -10.91
C PRO A 133 5.86 0.88 -10.72
N ALA A 134 6.55 -0.23 -10.99
CA ALA A 134 7.97 -0.22 -11.25
C ALA A 134 8.26 0.55 -12.54
N GLN A 135 9.42 1.19 -12.63
CA GLN A 135 9.86 1.93 -13.80
C GLN A 135 11.18 1.36 -14.27
N VAL A 136 11.23 0.98 -15.55
CA VAL A 136 12.39 0.35 -16.16
C VAL A 136 12.71 1.08 -17.46
N GLU A 137 13.92 1.62 -17.53
CA GLU A 137 14.43 2.28 -18.73
C GLU A 137 15.09 1.26 -19.65
N VAL A 138 14.67 1.25 -20.92
CA VAL A 138 15.17 0.37 -21.99
C VAL A 138 15.71 1.18 -23.15
#